data_AF-A0A533ZLZ6-F1
#
_entry.id   AF-A0A533ZLZ6-F1
#
_cell.length_a   1.000
_cell.length_b   1.000
_cell.length_c   1.000
_cell.angle_alpha   90.00
_cell.angle_beta   90.00
_cell.angle_gamma   90.00
#
_symmetry.space_group_name_H-M   'P 1'
#
loop_
_entity.id
_entity.type
_entity.pdbx_description
1 polymer ?
#
loop_
_entity_poly.entity_id
_entity_poly.type
_entity_poly.pdbx_seq_one_letter_code
_entity_poly.pdbx_strand_id
1 'polypeptide(L)'
;MIKINLLPVKRAAKKAKVPVDTAMFQLVVGLGIVLVFVGACGYRWQMLVDEVALKTQIKESKTKELDALKKKVQEVEDYEKNKRLLEDKNRIIEQLRKNQGGPVRLLDYLSQSLDPLKIWLTSVDGDAQVAINGKALTNDDIVQFIRNLQQSGYFTDVMLEESRQAPEEGLIIYQFRLKMSVKG
;
A
#
# COMPACT_ATOMS: atom_id res chain seq x y z
N MET A 1 90.81 -66.93 78.55
CA MET A 1 89.41 -66.66 78.14
C MET A 1 89.13 -65.18 78.31
N ILE A 2 88.88 -64.45 77.23
CA ILE A 2 88.43 -63.05 77.26
C ILE A 2 87.26 -62.92 76.28
N LYS A 3 86.22 -62.23 76.75
CA LYS A 3 84.85 -62.18 76.26
C LYS A 3 84.69 -61.13 75.15
N ILE A 4 84.00 -61.47 74.06
CA ILE A 4 83.68 -60.55 72.96
C ILE A 4 82.32 -59.89 73.20
N ASN A 5 82.32 -58.58 72.93
CA ASN A 5 81.27 -57.59 73.08
C ASN A 5 80.06 -57.87 72.17
N LEU A 6 78.84 -57.87 72.74
CA LEU A 6 77.58 -58.03 72.00
C LEU A 6 76.46 -57.16 72.59
N LEU A 7 76.67 -55.85 72.65
CA LEU A 7 75.55 -54.91 72.81
C LEU A 7 74.88 -54.68 71.44
N PRO A 8 73.60 -55.07 71.28
CA PRO A 8 72.89 -54.90 70.02
C PRO A 8 72.44 -53.45 69.89
N VAL A 9 73.02 -52.72 68.94
CA VAL A 9 72.56 -51.38 68.57
C VAL A 9 71.20 -51.54 67.88
N LYS A 10 70.12 -51.18 68.57
CA LYS A 10 68.76 -51.15 68.00
C LYS A 10 68.73 -50.12 66.86
N ARG A 11 68.91 -50.57 65.61
CA ARG A 11 68.61 -49.78 64.42
C ARG A 11 67.10 -49.71 64.27
N ALA A 12 66.57 -48.49 64.29
CA ALA A 12 65.15 -48.20 64.09
C ALA A 12 64.62 -48.91 62.84
N ALA A 13 63.60 -49.75 63.03
CA ALA A 13 62.85 -50.38 61.95
C ALA A 13 62.21 -49.26 61.11
N LYS A 14 62.81 -48.98 59.95
CA LYS A 14 62.18 -48.14 58.92
C LYS A 14 60.93 -48.88 58.48
N LYS A 15 59.77 -48.29 58.77
CA LYS A 15 58.45 -48.77 58.33
C LYS A 15 58.55 -49.08 56.83
N ALA A 16 58.25 -50.33 56.48
CA ALA A 16 58.25 -50.83 55.11
C ALA A 16 57.30 -49.95 54.29
N LYS A 17 57.89 -49.08 53.45
CA LYS A 17 57.16 -48.46 52.36
C LYS A 17 56.84 -49.61 51.40
N VAL A 18 55.56 -49.92 51.24
CA VAL A 18 55.07 -50.81 50.19
C VAL A 18 55.77 -50.36 48.89
N PRO A 19 56.48 -51.24 48.16
CA PRO A 19 57.06 -50.89 46.88
C PRO A 19 55.91 -50.78 45.90
N VAL A 20 55.25 -49.63 45.89
CA VAL A 20 54.37 -49.28 44.79
C VAL A 20 55.33 -49.04 43.64
N ASP A 21 55.41 -49.99 42.70
CA ASP A 21 56.18 -49.84 41.48
C ASP A 21 55.85 -48.48 40.90
N THR A 22 56.81 -47.57 40.93
CA THR A 22 56.58 -46.15 40.61
C THR A 22 56.06 -46.01 39.18
N ALA A 23 56.44 -46.95 38.31
CA ALA A 23 55.93 -47.11 36.97
C ALA A 23 54.42 -47.46 36.92
N MET A 24 53.94 -48.35 37.80
CA MET A 24 52.52 -48.74 37.85
C MET A 24 51.65 -47.60 38.39
N PHE A 25 52.15 -46.83 39.38
CA PHE A 25 51.47 -45.63 39.87
C PHE A 25 51.38 -44.53 38.80
N GLN A 26 52.47 -44.30 38.04
CA GLN A 26 52.48 -43.34 36.94
C GLN A 26 51.49 -43.72 35.81
N LEU A 27 51.40 -45.00 35.47
CA LEU A 27 50.44 -45.49 34.48
C LEU A 27 48.98 -45.27 34.91
N VAL A 28 48.65 -45.58 36.17
CA VAL A 28 47.29 -45.40 36.70
C VAL A 28 46.91 -43.92 36.75
N VAL A 29 47.82 -43.04 37.17
CA VAL A 29 47.59 -41.58 37.17
C VAL A 29 47.43 -41.04 35.75
N GLY A 30 48.28 -41.48 34.81
CA GLY A 30 48.19 -41.10 33.40
C GLY A 30 46.85 -41.51 32.78
N LEU A 31 46.40 -42.74 33.02
CA LEU A 31 45.11 -43.23 32.55
C LEU A 31 43.95 -42.45 33.17
N GLY A 32 44.03 -42.11 34.47
CA GLY A 32 43.04 -41.29 35.15
C GLY A 32 42.90 -39.89 34.54
N ILE A 33 44.02 -39.25 34.19
CA ILE A 33 44.03 -37.93 33.53
C ILE A 33 43.37 -38.03 32.15
N VAL A 34 43.70 -39.06 31.36
CA VAL A 34 43.11 -39.26 30.02
C VAL A 34 41.60 -39.48 30.12
N LEU A 35 41.14 -40.29 31.08
CA LEU A 35 39.70 -40.52 31.29
C LEU A 35 38.95 -39.24 31.69
N VAL A 36 39.53 -38.42 32.57
CA VAL A 36 38.94 -37.11 32.94
C VAL A 36 38.90 -36.17 31.73
N PHE A 37 39.96 -36.17 30.90
CA PHE A 37 40.02 -35.32 29.71
C PHE A 37 38.97 -35.73 28.67
N VAL A 38 38.83 -37.03 28.40
CA VAL A 38 37.80 -37.56 27.50
C VAL A 38 36.39 -37.28 28.04
N GLY A 39 36.18 -37.45 29.34
CA GLY A 39 34.91 -37.09 30.00
C GLY A 39 34.57 -35.60 29.89
N ALA A 40 35.56 -34.72 30.07
CA ALA A 40 35.40 -33.27 29.93
C ALA A 40 35.10 -32.87 28.48
N CYS A 41 35.78 -33.46 27.50
CA CYS A 41 35.50 -33.25 26.09
C CYS A 41 34.11 -33.75 25.69
N GLY A 42 33.70 -34.94 26.17
CA GLY A 42 32.37 -35.49 25.93
C GLY A 42 31.25 -34.63 26.53
N TYR A 43 31.43 -34.16 27.77
CA TYR A 43 30.49 -33.25 28.43
C TYR A 43 30.37 -31.91 27.69
N ARG A 44 31.50 -31.36 27.23
CA ARG A 44 31.53 -30.13 26.44
C ARG A 44 30.84 -30.31 25.09
N TRP A 45 31.04 -31.46 24.44
CA TRP A 45 30.38 -31.81 23.18
C TRP A 45 28.86 -31.88 23.33
N GLN A 46 28.35 -32.56 24.36
CA GLN A 46 26.91 -32.64 24.62
C GLN A 46 26.29 -31.24 24.82
N MET A 47 26.91 -30.39 25.63
CA MET A 47 26.41 -29.02 25.82
C MET A 47 26.40 -28.21 24.52
N LEU A 48 27.40 -28.37 23.63
CA LEU A 48 27.42 -27.68 22.34
C LEU A 48 26.31 -28.19 21.42
N VAL A 49 26.06 -29.50 21.40
CA VAL A 49 24.98 -30.11 20.61
C VAL A 49 23.62 -29.60 21.09
N ASP A 50 23.40 -29.55 22.40
CA ASP A 50 22.14 -29.05 22.97
C ASP A 50 21.93 -27.56 22.64
N GLU A 51 22.97 -26.74 22.71
CA GLU A 51 22.87 -25.32 22.38
C GLU A 51 22.57 -25.10 20.88
N VAL A 52 23.15 -25.91 20.00
CA VAL A 52 22.88 -25.88 18.55
C VAL A 52 21.46 -26.37 18.25
N ALA A 53 20.99 -27.42 18.94
CA ALA A 53 19.62 -27.92 18.81
C ALA A 53 18.59 -26.88 19.24
N LEU A 54 18.83 -26.17 20.35
CA LEU A 54 17.96 -25.07 20.79
C LEU A 54 17.96 -23.90 19.79
N LYS A 55 19.14 -23.50 19.30
CA LYS A 55 19.27 -22.42 18.32
C LYS A 55 18.61 -22.76 16.99
N THR A 56 18.67 -24.02 16.54
CA THR A 56 18.00 -24.47 15.31
C THR A 56 16.48 -24.52 15.48
N GLN A 57 15.99 -25.03 16.60
CA GLN A 57 14.55 -25.03 16.90
C GLN A 57 13.96 -23.61 16.98
N ILE A 58 14.69 -22.66 17.58
CA ILE A 58 14.28 -21.24 17.64
C ILE A 58 14.31 -20.60 16.24
N LYS A 59 15.27 -20.96 15.39
CA LYS A 59 15.30 -20.48 14.00
C LYS A 59 14.12 -21.01 13.22
N GLU A 60 13.79 -22.29 13.37
CA GLU A 60 12.65 -22.91 12.68
C GLU A 60 11.32 -22.30 13.10
N SER A 61 11.09 -22.07 14.40
CA SER A 61 9.87 -21.43 14.88
C SER A 61 9.73 -20.00 14.33
N LYS A 62 10.81 -19.21 14.37
CA LYS A 62 10.83 -17.87 13.80
C LYS A 62 10.61 -17.86 12.29
N THR A 63 11.14 -18.83 11.55
CA THR A 63 10.89 -18.93 10.09
C THR A 63 9.43 -19.23 9.78
N LYS A 64 8.77 -20.09 10.57
CA LYS A 64 7.33 -20.36 10.41
C LYS A 64 6.47 -19.13 10.69
N GLU A 65 6.80 -18.36 11.72
CA GLU A 65 6.14 -17.08 12.01
C GLU A 65 6.35 -16.06 10.90
N LEU A 66 7.57 -15.96 10.35
CA LEU A 66 7.87 -15.08 9.23
C LEU A 66 7.12 -15.47 7.96
N ASP A 67 6.99 -16.76 7.66
CA ASP A 67 6.25 -17.22 6.49
C ASP A 67 4.73 -16.99 6.64
N ALA A 68 4.18 -17.18 7.84
CA ALA A 68 2.80 -16.82 8.13
C ALA A 68 2.57 -15.30 8.00
N LEU A 69 3.52 -14.49 8.44
CA LEU A 69 3.44 -13.03 8.33
C LEU A 69 3.57 -12.57 6.87
N LYS A 70 4.47 -13.17 6.07
CA LYS A 70 4.58 -12.90 4.63
C LYS A 70 3.29 -13.17 3.87
N LYS A 71 2.59 -14.27 4.19
CA LYS A 71 1.27 -14.57 3.59
C LYS A 71 0.25 -13.48 3.90
N LYS A 72 0.19 -13.02 5.16
CA LYS A 72 -0.69 -11.90 5.55
C LYS A 72 -0.32 -10.60 4.83
N VAL A 73 0.97 -10.31 4.65
CA VAL A 73 1.42 -9.12 3.91
C VAL A 73 1.02 -9.20 2.43
N GLN A 74 1.18 -10.36 1.78
CA GLN A 74 0.74 -10.56 0.40
C GLN A 74 -0.77 -10.37 0.26
N GLU A 75 -1.54 -10.95 1.18
CA GLU A 75 -2.99 -10.80 1.19
C GLU A 75 -3.40 -9.32 1.33
N VAL A 76 -2.76 -8.57 2.23
CA VAL A 76 -3.01 -7.11 2.37
C VAL A 76 -2.63 -6.36 1.09
N GLU A 77 -1.51 -6.68 0.46
CA GLU A 77 -1.07 -6.02 -0.78
C GLU A 77 -2.06 -6.28 -1.92
N ASP A 78 -2.60 -7.50 -2.03
CA ASP A 78 -3.62 -7.85 -3.00
C ASP A 78 -4.96 -7.13 -2.73
N TYR A 79 -5.36 -7.03 -1.46
CA TYR A 79 -6.53 -6.23 -1.07
C TYR A 79 -6.36 -4.75 -1.41
N GLU A 80 -5.18 -4.16 -1.17
CA GLU A 80 -4.90 -2.77 -1.53
C GLU A 80 -4.94 -2.56 -3.05
N LYS A 81 -4.36 -3.47 -3.83
CA LYS A 81 -4.42 -3.42 -5.31
C LYS A 81 -5.86 -3.47 -5.81
N ASN A 82 -6.66 -4.40 -5.27
CA ASN A 82 -8.06 -4.55 -5.63
C ASN A 82 -8.88 -3.31 -5.23
N LYS A 83 -8.61 -2.74 -4.05
CA LYS A 83 -9.26 -1.49 -3.61
C LYS A 83 -8.96 -0.34 -4.56
N ARG A 84 -7.68 -0.12 -4.91
CA ARG A 84 -7.29 0.94 -5.86
C ARG A 84 -7.96 0.75 -7.23
N LEU A 85 -8.01 -0.47 -7.73
CA LEU A 85 -8.66 -0.78 -9.00
C LEU A 85 -10.18 -0.50 -8.96
N LEU A 86 -10.84 -0.79 -7.84
CA LEU A 86 -12.26 -0.48 -7.66
C LEU A 86 -12.51 1.03 -7.52
N GLU A 87 -11.65 1.75 -6.80
CA GLU A 87 -11.71 3.21 -6.70
C GLU A 87 -11.53 3.88 -8.07
N ASP A 88 -10.57 3.40 -8.87
CA ASP A 88 -10.37 3.89 -10.23
C ASP A 88 -11.58 3.64 -11.13
N LYS A 89 -12.18 2.45 -11.06
CA LYS A 89 -13.42 2.15 -11.79
C LYS A 89 -14.56 3.06 -11.37
N ASN A 90 -14.75 3.27 -10.06
CA ASN A 90 -15.79 4.17 -9.56
C ASN A 90 -15.57 5.60 -10.05
N ARG A 91 -14.34 6.10 -10.00
CA ARG A 91 -13.99 7.43 -10.51
C ARG A 91 -14.33 7.59 -11.99
N ILE A 92 -13.99 6.60 -12.81
CA ILE A 92 -14.32 6.62 -14.25
C ILE A 92 -15.84 6.60 -14.45
N ILE A 93 -16.56 5.75 -13.71
CA ILE A 93 -18.03 5.67 -13.78
C ILE A 93 -18.68 7.01 -13.39
N GLU A 94 -18.20 7.66 -12.33
CA GLU A 94 -18.71 8.98 -11.92
C GLU A 94 -18.46 10.05 -12.97
N GLN A 95 -17.26 10.06 -13.57
CA GLN A 95 -16.95 10.97 -14.68
C GLN A 95 -17.88 10.72 -15.88
N LEU A 96 -18.06 9.46 -16.28
CA LEU A 96 -18.97 9.11 -17.37
C LEU A 96 -20.42 9.49 -17.05
N ARG A 97 -20.88 9.28 -15.82
CA ARG A 97 -22.24 9.66 -15.40
C ARG A 97 -22.45 11.17 -15.42
N LYS A 98 -21.46 11.96 -14.98
CA LYS A 98 -21.52 13.43 -15.09
C LYS A 98 -21.61 13.87 -16.55
N ASN A 99 -20.80 13.27 -17.41
CA ASN A 99 -20.81 13.57 -18.85
C ASN A 99 -22.09 13.12 -19.56
N GLN A 100 -22.80 12.11 -19.05
CA GLN A 100 -24.08 11.65 -19.62
C GLN A 100 -25.28 12.52 -19.21
N GLY A 101 -25.32 13.00 -17.97
CA GLY A 101 -26.49 13.72 -17.44
C GLY A 101 -26.50 15.23 -17.70
N GLY A 102 -25.32 15.86 -17.82
CA GLY A 102 -25.18 17.31 -18.03
C GLY A 102 -25.89 17.82 -19.29
N PRO A 103 -25.59 17.26 -20.48
CA PRO A 103 -26.16 17.73 -21.74
C PRO A 103 -27.70 17.60 -21.80
N VAL A 104 -28.27 16.56 -21.19
CA VAL A 104 -29.73 16.35 -21.18
C VAL A 104 -30.43 17.45 -20.37
N ARG A 105 -29.88 17.80 -19.20
CA ARG A 105 -30.43 18.89 -18.38
C ARG A 105 -30.27 20.24 -19.06
N LEU A 106 -29.13 20.48 -19.69
CA LEU A 106 -28.89 21.68 -20.48
C LEU A 106 -29.97 21.84 -21.56
N LEU A 107 -30.23 20.80 -22.34
CA LEU A 107 -31.24 20.84 -23.40
C LEU A 107 -32.66 21.07 -22.86
N ASP A 108 -32.99 20.50 -21.70
CA ASP A 108 -34.28 20.69 -21.03
C ASP A 108 -34.49 22.17 -20.63
N TYR A 109 -33.49 22.78 -19.98
CA TYR A 109 -33.54 24.20 -19.61
C TYR A 109 -33.54 25.14 -20.82
N LEU A 110 -32.82 24.79 -21.89
CA LEU A 110 -32.88 25.56 -23.14
C LEU A 110 -34.28 25.48 -23.77
N SER A 111 -34.87 24.28 -23.84
CA SER A 111 -36.22 24.09 -24.38
C SER A 111 -37.25 24.90 -23.59
N GLN A 112 -37.17 24.88 -22.26
CA GLN A 112 -38.08 25.65 -21.41
C GLN A 112 -37.91 27.17 -21.59
N SER A 113 -36.70 27.62 -21.94
CA SER A 113 -36.41 29.05 -22.15
C SER A 113 -36.90 29.56 -23.53
N LEU A 114 -37.16 28.65 -24.47
CA LEU A 114 -37.63 28.97 -25.83
C LEU A 114 -39.14 29.23 -25.90
N ASP A 115 -39.97 28.53 -25.11
CA ASP A 115 -41.42 28.77 -25.13
C ASP A 115 -41.78 30.04 -24.33
N PRO A 116 -42.55 31.01 -24.87
CA PRO A 116 -43.33 31.05 -26.11
C PRO A 116 -42.71 31.90 -27.25
N LEU A 117 -41.39 32.05 -27.28
CA LEU A 117 -40.66 32.93 -28.19
C LEU A 117 -40.55 32.36 -29.60
N LYS A 118 -40.51 33.23 -30.61
CA LYS A 118 -40.33 32.85 -32.02
C LYS A 118 -38.85 32.76 -32.38
N ILE A 119 -38.18 31.79 -31.75
CA ILE A 119 -36.74 31.58 -31.85
C ILE A 119 -36.45 30.15 -32.29
N TRP A 120 -35.46 29.99 -33.16
CA TRP A 120 -34.98 28.70 -33.64
C TRP A 120 -33.49 28.57 -33.38
N LEU A 121 -33.08 27.51 -32.70
CA LEU A 121 -31.66 27.22 -32.49
C LEU A 121 -31.12 26.46 -33.70
N THR A 122 -29.98 26.91 -34.23
CA THR A 122 -29.27 26.27 -35.34
C THR A 122 -28.15 25.37 -34.83
N SER A 123 -27.44 25.78 -33.78
CA SER A 123 -26.41 24.96 -33.16
C SER A 123 -26.26 25.30 -31.68
N VAL A 124 -25.97 24.28 -30.87
CA VAL A 124 -25.56 24.41 -29.47
C VAL A 124 -24.26 23.62 -29.32
N ASP A 125 -23.20 24.29 -28.87
CA ASP A 125 -21.87 23.70 -28.70
C ASP A 125 -21.33 23.97 -27.30
N GLY A 126 -20.69 22.98 -26.68
CA GLY A 126 -20.03 23.08 -25.40
C GLY A 126 -20.83 22.55 -24.20
N ASP A 127 -20.10 22.29 -23.10
CA ASP A 127 -20.63 21.65 -21.88
C ASP A 127 -20.60 22.64 -20.69
N ALA A 128 -19.42 23.16 -20.34
CA ALA A 128 -19.26 24.16 -19.27
C ALA A 128 -19.44 25.61 -19.77
N GLN A 129 -18.94 25.90 -20.97
CA GLN A 129 -19.23 27.13 -21.71
C GLN A 129 -20.02 26.75 -22.95
N VAL A 130 -21.23 27.27 -23.08
CA VAL A 130 -22.17 26.93 -24.13
C VAL A 130 -22.24 28.09 -25.11
N ALA A 131 -21.97 27.81 -26.38
CA ALA A 131 -22.17 28.71 -27.50
C ALA A 131 -23.42 28.30 -28.25
N ILE A 132 -24.36 29.24 -28.40
CA ILE A 132 -25.63 29.02 -29.06
C ILE A 132 -25.70 29.93 -30.29
N ASN A 133 -25.99 29.33 -31.44
CA ASN A 133 -26.36 30.07 -32.64
C ASN A 133 -27.83 29.83 -32.94
N GLY A 134 -28.55 30.90 -33.28
CA GLY A 134 -29.97 30.81 -33.58
C GLY A 134 -30.47 31.95 -34.46
N LYS A 135 -31.75 31.84 -34.79
CA LYS A 135 -32.53 32.80 -35.56
C LYS A 135 -33.72 33.23 -34.73
N ALA A 136 -34.09 34.50 -34.79
CA ALA A 136 -35.26 35.06 -34.12
C ALA A 136 -36.06 35.93 -35.09
N LEU A 137 -37.37 36.03 -34.87
CA LEU A 137 -38.22 36.89 -35.67
C LEU A 137 -37.98 38.38 -35.36
N THR A 138 -37.77 38.72 -34.08
CA THR A 138 -37.54 40.09 -33.64
C THR A 138 -36.33 40.21 -32.71
N ASN A 139 -35.79 41.41 -32.57
CA ASN A 139 -34.74 41.68 -31.59
C ASN A 139 -35.28 41.52 -30.15
N ASP A 140 -36.53 41.93 -29.91
CA ASP A 140 -37.17 41.80 -28.61
C ASP A 140 -37.25 40.34 -28.13
N ASP A 141 -37.47 39.39 -29.05
CA ASP A 141 -37.44 37.96 -28.75
C ASP A 141 -36.06 37.53 -28.23
N ILE A 142 -34.97 38.02 -28.85
CA ILE A 142 -33.59 37.72 -28.41
C ILE A 142 -33.36 38.24 -26.99
N VAL A 143 -33.80 39.47 -26.69
CA VAL A 143 -33.62 40.05 -25.36
C VAL A 143 -34.47 39.32 -24.31
N GLN A 144 -35.70 38.91 -24.66
CA GLN A 144 -36.52 38.06 -23.78
C GLN A 144 -35.87 36.70 -23.54
N PHE A 145 -35.28 36.08 -24.56
CA PHE A 145 -34.55 34.82 -24.43
C PHE A 145 -33.36 34.93 -23.46
N ILE A 146 -32.55 35.98 -23.60
CA ILE A 146 -31.44 36.25 -22.67
C ILE A 146 -31.96 36.38 -21.23
N ARG A 147 -33.08 37.08 -21.02
CA ARG A 147 -33.71 37.22 -19.70
C ARG A 147 -34.21 35.88 -19.15
N ASN A 148 -34.86 35.06 -19.97
CA ASN A 148 -35.35 33.74 -19.56
C ASN A 148 -34.18 32.83 -19.14
N LEU A 149 -33.09 32.84 -19.90
CA LEU A 149 -31.88 32.08 -19.56
C LEU A 149 -31.28 32.54 -18.23
N GLN A 150 -31.22 33.85 -17.97
CA GLN A 150 -30.76 34.40 -16.70
C GLN A 150 -31.70 34.06 -15.52
N GLN A 151 -33.00 34.02 -15.75
CA GLN A 151 -34.01 33.68 -14.73
C GLN A 151 -34.00 32.20 -14.36
N SER A 152 -33.62 31.31 -15.28
CA SER A 152 -33.54 29.86 -15.03
C SER A 152 -32.58 29.50 -13.89
N GLY A 153 -31.61 30.37 -13.58
CA GLY A 153 -30.61 30.16 -12.52
C GLY A 153 -29.58 29.06 -12.83
N TYR A 154 -29.73 28.35 -13.94
CA TYR A 154 -28.82 27.30 -14.40
C TYR A 154 -27.65 27.85 -15.23
N PHE A 155 -27.86 28.98 -15.91
CA PHE A 155 -26.84 29.67 -16.72
C PHE A 155 -26.36 30.95 -16.04
N THR A 156 -25.06 31.22 -16.16
CA THR A 156 -24.40 32.47 -15.73
C THR A 156 -23.66 33.10 -16.91
N ASP A 157 -23.38 34.41 -16.81
CA ASP A 157 -22.63 35.16 -17.82
C ASP A 157 -23.17 35.03 -19.25
N VAL A 158 -24.49 35.17 -19.41
CA VAL A 158 -25.13 35.18 -20.74
C VAL A 158 -24.76 36.46 -21.48
N MET A 159 -23.96 36.33 -22.54
CA MET A 159 -23.47 37.43 -23.37
C MET A 159 -23.88 37.23 -24.83
N LEU A 160 -24.30 38.32 -25.48
CA LEU A 160 -24.58 38.36 -26.92
C LEU A 160 -23.31 38.78 -27.66
N GLU A 161 -22.78 37.88 -28.49
CA GLU A 161 -21.56 38.12 -29.27
C GLU A 161 -21.89 38.80 -30.61
N GLU A 162 -22.94 38.33 -31.29
CA GLU A 162 -23.34 38.87 -32.59
C GLU A 162 -24.87 38.87 -32.70
N SER A 163 -25.41 39.94 -33.29
CA SER A 163 -26.81 40.01 -33.75
C SER A 163 -26.82 40.71 -35.11
N ARG A 164 -27.28 39.99 -36.13
CA ARG A 164 -27.29 40.46 -37.51
C ARG A 164 -28.63 40.21 -38.15
N GLN A 165 -29.13 41.21 -38.86
CA GLN A 165 -30.32 41.06 -39.69
C GLN A 165 -29.96 40.37 -41.00
N ALA A 166 -30.69 39.31 -41.35
CA ALA A 166 -30.53 38.57 -42.59
C ALA A 166 -31.89 38.42 -43.29
N PRO A 167 -32.01 38.69 -44.60
CA PRO A 167 -33.19 38.33 -45.35
C PRO A 167 -33.18 36.82 -45.63
N GLU A 168 -34.22 36.09 -45.21
CA GLU A 168 -34.41 34.67 -45.49
C GLU A 168 -35.82 34.48 -46.06
N GLU A 169 -35.92 33.90 -47.27
CA GLU A 169 -37.19 33.67 -47.99
C GLU A 169 -38.12 34.91 -48.11
N GLY A 170 -37.54 36.12 -48.16
CA GLY A 170 -38.30 37.37 -48.26
C GLY A 170 -38.81 37.91 -46.92
N LEU A 171 -38.50 37.26 -45.81
CA LEU A 171 -38.73 37.74 -44.44
C LEU A 171 -37.43 38.25 -43.83
N ILE A 172 -37.53 39.32 -43.03
CA ILE A 172 -36.43 39.82 -42.22
C ILE A 172 -36.37 38.97 -40.95
N ILE A 173 -35.23 38.29 -40.75
CA ILE A 173 -34.95 37.55 -39.52
C ILE A 173 -33.64 38.04 -38.89
N TYR A 174 -33.48 37.79 -37.61
CA TYR A 174 -32.28 38.14 -36.86
C TYR A 174 -31.50 36.87 -36.52
N GLN A 175 -30.28 36.77 -37.04
CA GLN A 175 -29.32 35.73 -36.65
C GLN A 175 -28.55 36.23 -35.43
N PHE A 176 -28.43 35.38 -34.41
CA PHE A 176 -27.70 35.72 -33.19
C PHE A 176 -26.73 34.62 -32.77
N ARG A 177 -25.67 35.05 -32.09
CA ARG A 177 -24.72 34.19 -31.38
C ARG A 177 -24.65 34.62 -29.92
N LEU A 178 -24.88 33.66 -29.04
CA LEU A 178 -24.82 33.82 -27.59
C LEU A 178 -23.73 32.93 -27.02
N LYS A 179 -23.07 33.42 -25.97
CA LYS A 179 -22.14 32.64 -25.15
C LYS A 179 -22.60 32.72 -23.71
N MET A 180 -22.61 31.58 -23.01
CA MET A 180 -23.00 31.49 -21.60
C MET A 180 -22.19 30.41 -20.89
N SER A 181 -22.15 30.45 -19.56
CA SER A 181 -21.52 29.41 -18.75
C SER A 181 -22.58 28.64 -17.95
N VAL A 182 -22.43 27.32 -17.85
CA VAL A 182 -23.31 26.48 -17.02
C VAL A 182 -22.83 26.57 -15.58
N LYS A 183 -23.76 26.82 -14.66
CA LYS A 183 -23.48 26.81 -13.24
C LYS A 183 -23.28 25.36 -12.79
N GLY A 184 -22.02 24.99 -12.55
CA GLY A 184 -21.60 23.65 -12.11
C GLY A 184 -22.08 23.28 -10.72
#